data_AF-A0AA90VD17-F1
#
_entry.id   AF-A0AA90VD17-F1
#
_cell.length_a   1.000
_cell.length_b   1.000
_cell.length_c   1.000
_cell.angle_alpha   90.00
_cell.angle_beta   90.00
_cell.angle_gamma   90.00
#
_symmetry.space_group_name_H-M   'P 1'
#
loop_
_entity.id
_entity.type
_entity.pdbx_description
1 polymer ?
#
loop_
_entity_poly.entity_id
_entity_poly.type
_entity_poly.pdbx_seq_one_letter_code
_entity_poly.pdbx_strand_id
1 'polypeptide(L)'
;MFNGNLVKRLLDEQRKAVGEMVAFVFGQSSHISMAYFKDRTYIDSRYLERLSEYFEVPIGDFFLSDEEYEDKKSEKTNVHHISNSTVNINSSPDVLMGVINNQKVMLDQQAEQITWLRNQVQLLTQNFVQR
;
A
#
# COMPACT_ATOMS: atom_id res chain seq x y z
N MET A 1 -2.70 -3.99 0.46
CA MET A 1 -1.93 -4.35 -0.78
C MET A 1 -2.80 -4.00 -1.98
N PHE A 2 -2.25 -3.62 -3.13
CA PHE A 2 -3.05 -3.36 -4.34
C PHE A 2 -3.70 -4.67 -4.87
N ASN A 3 -4.91 -4.58 -5.42
CA ASN A 3 -5.63 -5.68 -6.06
C ASN A 3 -5.64 -5.48 -7.58
N GLY A 4 -4.58 -5.93 -8.26
CA GLY A 4 -4.52 -5.82 -9.72
C GLY A 4 -5.58 -6.64 -10.46
N ASN A 5 -6.12 -7.68 -9.84
CA ASN A 5 -7.20 -8.48 -10.44
C ASN A 5 -8.52 -7.69 -10.50
N LEU A 6 -8.72 -6.69 -9.63
CA LEU A 6 -9.87 -5.79 -9.70
C LEU A 6 -9.89 -4.98 -11.00
N VAL A 7 -8.74 -4.55 -11.51
CA VAL A 7 -8.66 -3.77 -12.76
C VAL A 7 -9.28 -4.54 -13.93
N LYS A 8 -9.02 -5.84 -14.01
CA LYS A 8 -9.62 -6.70 -15.03
C LYS A 8 -11.14 -6.79 -14.85
N ARG A 9 -11.59 -7.01 -13.62
CA ARG A 9 -13.01 -7.10 -13.29
C ARG A 9 -13.76 -5.82 -13.67
N LEU A 10 -13.23 -4.65 -13.31
CA LEU A 10 -13.83 -3.35 -13.63
C LEU A 10 -13.87 -3.06 -15.13
N LEU A 11 -12.86 -3.48 -15.90
CA LEU A 11 -12.89 -3.38 -17.37
C LEU A 11 -14.03 -4.19 -17.98
N ASP A 12 -14.18 -5.44 -17.54
CA ASP A 12 -15.21 -6.35 -18.04
C ASP A 12 -16.62 -5.87 -17.64
N GLU A 13 -16.80 -5.45 -16.38
CA GLU A 13 -18.07 -4.94 -15.84
C GLU A 13 -18.51 -3.62 -16.49
N GLN A 14 -17.58 -2.67 -16.64
CA GLN A 14 -17.88 -1.37 -17.24
C GLN A 14 -17.79 -1.37 -18.77
N ARG A 15 -17.43 -2.51 -19.39
CA ARG A 15 -17.26 -2.68 -20.84
C ARG A 15 -16.30 -1.65 -21.47
N LYS A 16 -15.25 -1.29 -20.75
CA LYS A 16 -14.26 -0.28 -21.19
C LYS A 16 -13.14 -0.94 -22.00
N ALA A 17 -12.56 -0.21 -22.96
CA ALA A 17 -11.47 -0.73 -23.78
C ALA A 17 -10.14 -0.72 -23.02
N VAL A 18 -9.38 -1.82 -23.11
CA VAL A 18 -8.04 -1.94 -22.50
C VAL A 18 -7.12 -0.82 -22.99
N GLY A 19 -7.11 -0.54 -24.29
CA GLY A 19 -6.25 0.48 -24.89
C GLY A 19 -6.51 1.88 -24.35
N GLU A 20 -7.79 2.24 -24.16
CA GLU A 20 -8.20 3.53 -23.62
C GLU A 20 -7.76 3.68 -22.16
N MET A 21 -7.98 2.63 -21.34
CA MET A 21 -7.54 2.62 -19.95
C MET A 21 -6.01 2.74 -19.85
N VAL A 22 -5.26 1.98 -20.67
CA VAL A 22 -3.79 2.04 -20.66
C VAL A 22 -3.31 3.44 -21.05
N ALA A 23 -3.89 4.02 -22.09
CA ALA A 23 -3.54 5.35 -22.56
C ALA A 23 -3.88 6.44 -21.53
N PHE A 24 -5.02 6.30 -20.84
CA PHE A 24 -5.44 7.23 -19.78
C PHE A 24 -4.51 7.13 -18.57
N VAL A 25 -4.27 5.92 -18.06
CA VAL A 25 -3.54 5.69 -16.80
C VAL A 25 -2.05 5.90 -16.99
N PHE A 26 -1.43 5.26 -17.98
CA PHE A 26 0.02 5.22 -18.17
C PHE A 26 0.53 6.16 -19.27
N GLY A 27 -0.38 6.77 -20.03
CA GLY A 27 -0.05 7.65 -21.15
C GLY A 27 -0.14 6.97 -22.52
N GLN A 28 -0.31 7.79 -23.55
CA GLN A 28 -0.57 7.37 -24.94
C GLN A 28 0.54 6.51 -25.56
N SER A 29 1.78 6.67 -25.10
CA SER A 29 2.94 5.89 -25.57
C SER A 29 3.17 4.60 -24.76
N SER A 30 2.28 4.25 -23.83
CA SER A 30 2.45 3.06 -23.01
C SER A 30 2.04 1.80 -23.77
N HIS A 31 2.87 0.76 -23.66
CA HIS A 31 2.61 -0.58 -24.20
C HIS A 31 2.26 -1.59 -23.12
N ILE A 32 1.82 -1.11 -21.95
CA ILE A 32 1.38 -1.96 -20.85
C ILE A 32 0.16 -2.77 -21.31
N SER A 33 0.19 -4.08 -21.08
CA SER A 33 -0.93 -4.97 -21.36
C SER A 33 -1.67 -5.35 -20.08
N MET A 34 -2.85 -5.97 -20.20
CA MET A 34 -3.59 -6.46 -19.03
C MET A 34 -2.83 -7.47 -18.17
N ALA A 35 -1.82 -8.14 -18.73
CA ALA A 35 -0.97 -9.05 -17.98
C ALA A 35 -0.17 -8.33 -16.87
N TYR A 36 0.07 -7.03 -17.00
CA TYR A 36 0.74 -6.23 -15.97
C TYR A 36 0.01 -6.26 -14.63
N PHE A 37 -1.32 -6.26 -14.66
CA PHE A 37 -2.16 -6.19 -13.47
C PHE A 37 -2.41 -7.55 -12.83
N LYS A 38 -2.20 -8.64 -13.57
CA LYS A 38 -2.51 -9.99 -13.09
C LYS A 38 -1.73 -10.29 -11.81
N ASP A 39 -2.45 -10.59 -10.74
CA ASP A 39 -1.96 -10.95 -9.41
C ASP A 39 -1.03 -9.93 -8.74
N ARG A 40 -0.87 -8.75 -9.36
CA ARG A 40 0.03 -7.69 -8.90
C ARG A 40 -0.49 -7.08 -7.60
N THR A 41 0.40 -6.98 -6.63
CA THR A 41 0.12 -6.47 -5.28
C THR A 41 0.67 -5.07 -5.00
N TYR A 42 1.35 -4.47 -5.99
CA TYR A 42 1.95 -3.14 -5.93
C TYR A 42 1.72 -2.34 -7.21
N ILE A 43 1.44 -1.05 -7.06
CA ILE A 43 1.38 -0.08 -8.15
C ILE A 43 1.80 1.30 -7.61
N ASP A 44 2.40 2.13 -8.47
CA ASP A 44 2.71 3.51 -8.09
C ASP A 44 1.42 4.30 -7.85
N SER A 45 1.43 5.15 -6.81
CA SER A 45 0.28 5.95 -6.37
C SER A 45 -0.32 6.79 -7.49
N ARG A 46 0.53 7.38 -8.34
CA ARG A 46 0.09 8.15 -9.51
C ARG A 46 -0.81 7.34 -10.46
N TYR A 47 -0.51 6.07 -10.67
CA TYR A 47 -1.33 5.22 -11.54
C TYR A 47 -2.58 4.73 -10.81
N LEU A 48 -2.49 4.51 -9.50
CA LEU A 48 -3.64 4.17 -8.67
C LEU A 48 -4.71 5.27 -8.68
N GLU A 49 -4.30 6.53 -8.52
CA GLU A 49 -5.19 7.70 -8.59
C GLU A 49 -5.89 7.78 -9.95
N ARG A 50 -5.15 7.57 -11.04
CA ARG A 50 -5.72 7.58 -12.39
C ARG A 50 -6.62 6.38 -12.67
N LEU A 51 -6.38 5.23 -12.05
CA LEU A 51 -7.30 4.09 -12.11
C LEU A 51 -8.60 4.41 -11.39
N SER A 52 -8.52 4.98 -10.19
CA SER A 52 -9.68 5.45 -9.43
C SER A 52 -10.51 6.47 -10.22
N GLU A 53 -9.85 7.45 -10.83
CA GLU A 53 -10.48 8.44 -11.70
C GLU A 53 -11.12 7.80 -12.94
N TYR A 54 -10.40 6.91 -13.63
CA TYR A 54 -10.87 6.28 -14.86
C TYR A 54 -12.08 5.38 -14.63
N PHE A 55 -12.09 4.61 -13.54
CA PHE A 55 -13.18 3.69 -13.21
C PHE A 55 -14.29 4.33 -12.38
N GLU A 56 -14.10 5.56 -11.89
CA GLU A 56 -15.00 6.24 -10.94
C GLU A 56 -15.25 5.42 -9.66
N VAL A 57 -14.21 4.75 -9.18
CA VAL A 57 -14.24 3.87 -8.01
C VAL A 57 -13.30 4.42 -6.94
N PRO A 58 -13.66 4.41 -5.64
CA PRO A 58 -12.78 4.84 -4.57
C PRO A 58 -11.42 4.11 -4.61
N ILE A 59 -10.34 4.84 -4.29
CA ILE A 59 -8.98 4.25 -4.19
C ILE A 59 -8.98 3.06 -3.22
N GLY A 60 -9.79 3.12 -2.16
CA GLY A 60 -9.92 2.07 -1.14
C GLY A 60 -10.24 0.69 -1.72
N ASP A 61 -11.09 0.63 -2.74
CA ASP A 61 -11.57 -0.62 -3.32
C ASP A 61 -10.47 -1.35 -4.09
N PHE A 62 -9.45 -0.63 -4.55
CA PHE A 62 -8.27 -1.22 -5.19
C PHE A 62 -7.31 -1.87 -4.21
N PHE A 63 -7.63 -1.92 -2.92
CA PHE A 63 -6.88 -2.68 -1.95
C PHE A 63 -7.50 -4.06 -1.71
N LEU A 64 -6.63 -5.06 -1.48
CA LEU A 64 -7.05 -6.38 -1.02
C LEU A 64 -7.81 -6.25 0.31
N SER A 65 -8.81 -7.10 0.51
CA SER A 65 -9.43 -7.28 1.82
C SER A 65 -8.45 -7.86 2.84
N ASP A 66 -8.76 -7.78 4.12
CA ASP A 66 -7.92 -8.34 5.19
C ASP A 66 -7.72 -9.86 5.02
N GLU A 67 -8.74 -10.57 4.55
CA GLU A 67 -8.68 -12.01 4.24
C GLU A 67 -7.74 -12.29 3.05
N GLU A 68 -7.89 -11.56 1.94
CA GLU A 68 -7.02 -11.68 0.76
C GLU A 68 -5.56 -11.27 1.07
N TYR A 69 -5.38 -10.36 2.02
CA TYR A 69 -4.07 -9.92 2.49
C TYR A 69 -3.35 -11.01 3.27
N GLU A 70 -4.01 -11.65 4.24
CA GLU A 70 -3.39 -12.72 5.04
C GLU A 70 -3.07 -13.95 4.16
N ASP A 71 -3.91 -14.29 3.19
CA ASP A 71 -3.61 -15.36 2.24
C ASP A 71 -2.33 -15.08 1.43
N LYS A 72 -2.16 -13.86 0.89
CA LYS A 72 -0.99 -13.50 0.08
C LYS A 72 0.29 -13.25 0.89
N LYS A 73 0.18 -12.88 2.17
CA LYS A 73 1.32 -12.70 3.08
C LYS A 73 2.07 -14.02 3.33
N SER A 74 1.38 -15.16 3.21
CA SER A 74 1.94 -16.51 3.29
C SER A 74 2.99 -16.81 2.20
N GLU A 75 2.91 -16.13 1.04
CA GLU A 75 3.64 -16.50 -0.19
C GLU A 75 4.99 -15.78 -0.40
N LYS A 76 5.59 -15.17 0.64
CA LYS A 76 6.98 -14.64 0.62
C LYS A 76 7.33 -13.70 -0.55
N THR A 77 6.57 -12.62 -0.72
CA THR A 77 7.04 -11.50 -1.55
C THR A 77 7.34 -10.32 -0.63
N ASN A 78 8.50 -9.64 -0.78
CA ASN A 78 8.75 -8.38 -0.08
C ASN A 78 7.74 -7.34 -0.58
N VAL A 79 6.78 -6.93 0.25
CA VAL A 79 5.63 -6.13 -0.21
C VAL A 79 5.64 -4.72 0.34
N HIS A 80 5.46 -3.75 -0.56
CA HIS A 80 5.14 -2.37 -0.23
C HIS A 80 3.70 -2.27 0.29
N HIS A 81 3.57 -1.99 1.58
CA HIS A 81 2.30 -1.73 2.26
C HIS A 81 1.92 -0.24 2.11
N ILE A 82 0.62 0.10 2.21
CA ILE A 82 0.12 1.49 2.14
C ILE A 82 0.85 2.40 3.16
N SER A 83 1.36 1.82 4.24
CA SER A 83 2.20 2.50 5.24
C SER A 83 3.52 3.08 4.69
N ASN A 84 3.99 2.65 3.51
CA ASN A 84 5.24 3.11 2.88
C ASN A 84 5.02 3.76 1.50
N SER A 85 3.78 3.98 1.08
CA SER A 85 3.49 4.52 -0.26
C SER A 85 3.19 6.02 -0.17
N THR A 86 3.92 6.81 -0.96
CA THR A 86 3.68 8.24 -1.18
C THR A 86 2.43 8.45 -2.03
N VAL A 87 1.27 8.03 -1.52
CA VAL A 87 -0.03 8.41 -2.07
C VAL A 87 -0.22 9.90 -1.82
N ASN A 88 -0.68 10.66 -2.82
CA ASN A 88 -0.99 12.07 -2.60
C ASN A 88 -2.24 12.13 -1.71
N ILE A 89 -2.00 12.34 -0.41
CA ILE A 89 -2.95 12.19 0.70
C ILE A 89 -4.10 13.21 0.67
N ASN A 90 -4.19 14.05 -0.37
CA ASN A 90 -5.21 15.11 -0.45
C ASN A 90 -6.52 14.68 -1.12
N SER A 91 -6.63 13.43 -1.60
CA SER A 91 -7.76 12.99 -2.44
C SER A 91 -8.87 12.23 -1.70
N SER A 92 -8.68 11.80 -0.44
CA SER A 92 -9.73 11.13 0.34
C SER A 92 -9.52 11.26 1.87
N PRO A 93 -10.49 11.80 2.63
CA PRO A 93 -10.45 11.91 4.09
C PRO A 93 -10.28 10.57 4.82
N ASP A 94 -10.87 9.49 4.30
CA ASP A 94 -10.80 8.16 4.92
C ASP A 94 -9.39 7.56 4.79
N VAL A 95 -8.74 7.79 3.65
CA VAL A 95 -7.35 7.38 3.42
C VAL A 95 -6.38 8.17 4.31
N LEU A 96 -6.61 9.48 4.48
CA LEU A 96 -5.89 10.31 5.45
C LEU A 96 -5.98 9.74 6.87
N MET A 97 -7.20 9.40 7.31
CA MET A 97 -7.39 8.84 8.65
C MET A 97 -6.74 7.47 8.82
N GLY A 98 -6.77 6.62 7.79
CA GLY A 98 -6.05 5.35 7.79
C GLY A 98 -4.53 5.54 7.92
N VAL A 99 -3.96 6.53 7.21
CA VAL A 99 -2.53 6.86 7.32
C VAL A 99 -2.19 7.41 8.71
N ILE A 100 -3.00 8.34 9.24
CA ILE A 100 -2.79 8.91 10.58
C ILE A 100 -2.82 7.82 11.66
N ASN A 101 -3.79 6.90 11.60
CA ASN A 101 -3.88 5.80 12.55
C ASN A 101 -2.67 4.86 12.46
N ASN A 102 -2.20 4.57 11.25
CA ASN A 102 -0.99 3.75 11.07
C ASN A 102 0.27 4.46 11.59
N GLN A 103 0.42 5.77 11.32
CA GLN A 103 1.52 6.56 11.86
C GLN A 103 1.52 6.57 13.39
N LYS A 104 0.33 6.64 14.01
CA LYS A 104 0.18 6.53 15.46
C LYS A 104 0.66 5.18 15.99
N VAL A 105 0.24 4.07 15.39
CA VAL A 105 0.69 2.72 15.79
C VAL A 105 2.21 2.58 15.65
N MET A 106 2.79 3.11 14.57
CA MET A 106 4.24 3.07 14.36
C MET A 106 5.00 3.88 15.42
N LEU A 107 4.47 5.06 15.82
CA LEU A 107 5.04 5.87 16.89
C LEU A 107 4.99 5.13 18.23
N ASP A 108 3.90 4.45 18.55
CA ASP A 108 3.76 3.66 19.77
C ASP A 108 4.79 2.51 19.81
N GLN A 109 4.95 1.77 18.71
CA GLN A 109 5.98 0.73 18.59
C GLN A 109 7.40 1.28 18.73
N GLN A 110 7.69 2.44 18.14
CA GLN A 110 8.99 3.10 18.28
C GLN A 110 9.25 3.53 19.73
N ALA A 111 8.23 4.02 20.43
CA ALA A 111 8.33 4.39 21.84
C ALA A 111 8.66 3.17 22.73
N GLU A 112 8.05 2.02 22.46
CA GLU A 112 8.38 0.76 23.14
C GLU A 112 9.83 0.33 22.87
N GLN A 113 10.28 0.40 21.62
CA GLN A 113 11.67 0.10 21.25
C GLN A 113 12.68 1.03 21.94
N ILE A 114 12.39 2.33 21.99
CA ILE A 114 13.22 3.32 22.70
C ILE A 114 13.30 2.98 24.19
N THR A 115 12.17 2.61 24.80
CA THR A 115 12.11 2.22 26.21
C THR A 115 12.94 0.98 26.47
N TRP A 116 12.81 -0.03 25.61
CA TRP A 116 13.61 -1.25 25.69
C TRP A 116 15.11 -0.96 25.57
N LEU A 117 15.52 -0.15 24.58
CA LEU A 117 16.92 0.24 24.40
C LEU A 117 17.48 1.00 25.61
N ARG A 118 16.70 1.92 26.19
CA ARG A 118 17.10 2.63 27.42
C ARG A 118 17.34 1.67 28.58
N ASN A 119 16.47 0.67 28.77
CA ASN A 119 16.64 -0.35 29.79
C ASN A 119 17.91 -1.18 29.56
N GLN A 120 18.21 -1.56 28.31
CA GLN A 120 19.44 -2.29 27.99
C GLN A 120 20.69 -1.46 28.30
N VAL A 121 20.71 -0.18 27.94
CA VAL A 121 21.82 0.73 28.27
C VAL A 121 22.02 0.84 29.78
N GLN A 122 20.93 0.94 30.55
CA GLN A 122 21.01 1.02 32.01
C GLN A 122 21.61 -0.25 32.62
N LEU A 123 21.17 -1.43 32.17
CA LEU A 123 21.72 -2.72 32.59
C LEU A 123 23.22 -2.85 32.26
N LEU A 124 23.61 -2.47 31.05
CA LEU A 124 25.02 -2.52 30.63
C LEU A 124 25.88 -1.55 31.44
N THR A 125 25.36 -0.36 31.75
CA THR A 125 26.06 0.65 32.54
C THR A 125 26.22 0.22 34.00
N GLN A 126 25.19 -0.37 34.61
CA GLN A 126 25.27 -0.90 35.97
C GLN A 126 26.30 -2.04 36.10
N ASN A 127 26.35 -2.93 35.10
CA ASN A 127 27.35 -4.00 35.06
C ASN A 127 28.79 -3.50 34.85
N PHE A 128 28.96 -2.31 34.24
CA PHE A 128 30.28 -1.70 34.03
C PHE A 128 30.84 -1.03 35.30
N VAL A 129 29.99 -0.50 36.18
CA VAL A 129 30.41 0.16 37.44
C VAL A 129 30.74 -0.85 38.55
N GLN A 130 30.29 -2.11 38.42
CA GLN A 130 30.57 -3.19 39.38
C GLN A 130 31.83 -4.02 39.07
N ARG A 131 32.59 -3.67 38.01
CA ARG A 131 33.93 -4.20 37.73
C ARG A 131 34.99 -3.16 38.06
#